data_AF-A0A814QX77-F1
#
_entry.id   AF-A0A814QX77-F1
#
_cell.length_a   1.000
_cell.length_b   1.000
_cell.length_c   1.000
_cell.angle_alpha   90.00
_cell.angle_beta   90.00
_cell.angle_gamma   90.00
#
_symmetry.space_group_name_H-M   'P 1'
#
loop_
_entity.id
_entity.type
_entity.pdbx_description
1 polymer ?
#
loop_
_entity_poly.entity_id
_entity_poly.type
_entity_poly.pdbx_seq_one_letter_code
_entity_poly.pdbx_strand_id
1 'polypeptide(L)'
;MSTFLIFILILDNIGCICNFVTFSVKQLRENSCGRYFLVSSLFNFVQTRFTWVLPCIATDFLVLASLDRCLSTAQRLQLLRSFSQIKIALRKTSIPILINSLASTHQLIFYELRPKYYAAAGVYSYFLSIYSIVWISLVPQMSMLLFGVMTYNNIRKGRQCLNQQTDSHLIRMMLVQVMCSSILLNIRTAYYSYTVITTNYVKDDYRAAVEKLVLQMTSFFFCLNFCKSSFVNILSSTLFRKIFKE
;
A
#
# COMPACT_ATOMS: atom_id res chain seq x y z
N MET A 1 17.59 19.67 -5.24
CA MET A 1 16.28 18.99 -5.15
C MET A 1 16.19 17.80 -6.10
N SER A 2 16.66 17.91 -7.35
CA SER A 2 16.56 16.84 -8.35
C SER A 2 17.32 15.56 -8.02
N THR A 3 18.51 15.64 -7.41
CA THR A 3 19.35 14.46 -7.08
C THR A 3 18.71 13.52 -6.07
N PHE A 4 18.10 14.06 -5.01
CA PHE A 4 17.41 13.26 -4.00
C PHE A 4 16.21 12.52 -4.61
N LEU A 5 15.41 13.21 -5.43
CA LEU A 5 14.27 12.60 -6.11
C LEU A 5 14.70 11.49 -7.08
N ILE A 6 15.80 11.68 -7.82
CA ILE A 6 16.40 10.63 -8.66
C ILE A 6 16.79 9.41 -7.82
N PHE A 7 17.40 9.62 -6.65
CA PHE A 7 17.77 8.51 -5.76
C PHE A 7 16.55 7.72 -5.26
N ILE A 8 15.46 8.41 -4.88
CA ILE A 8 14.19 7.74 -4.51
C ILE A 8 13.66 6.92 -5.67
N LEU A 9 13.65 7.48 -6.88
CA LEU A 9 13.16 6.77 -8.06
C LEU A 9 14.00 5.53 -8.36
N ILE A 10 15.32 5.59 -8.21
CA ILE A 10 16.20 4.44 -8.43
C ILE A 10 15.88 3.32 -7.43
N LEU A 11 15.78 3.65 -6.13
CA LEU A 11 15.46 2.67 -5.10
C LEU A 11 14.08 2.04 -5.31
N ASP A 12 13.09 2.84 -5.70
CA ASP A 12 11.74 2.36 -5.95
C ASP A 12 11.68 1.41 -7.17
N ASN A 13 12.37 1.77 -8.25
CA ASN A 13 12.49 0.91 -9.44
C ASN A 13 13.17 -0.43 -9.10
N ILE A 14 14.27 -0.42 -8.35
CA ILE A 14 14.94 -1.65 -7.90
C ILE A 14 13.99 -2.49 -7.06
N GLY A 15 13.33 -1.89 -6.07
CA GLY A 15 12.36 -2.58 -5.21
C GLY A 15 11.21 -3.22 -5.99
N CYS A 16 10.68 -2.51 -6.99
CA CYS A 16 9.63 -3.00 -7.88
C CYS A 16 10.10 -4.14 -8.78
N ILE A 17 11.28 -4.03 -9.38
CA ILE A 17 11.87 -5.09 -10.21
C ILE A 17 12.08 -6.36 -9.38
N CYS A 18 12.68 -6.24 -8.19
CA CYS A 18 12.85 -7.37 -7.28
C CYS A 18 11.51 -8.04 -6.93
N ASN A 19 10.48 -7.24 -6.64
CA ASN A 19 9.13 -7.73 -6.38
C ASN A 19 8.52 -8.46 -7.58
N PHE A 20 8.66 -7.88 -8.77
CA PHE A 20 8.15 -8.46 -10.01
C PHE A 20 8.80 -9.82 -10.31
N VAL A 21 10.13 -9.90 -10.20
CA VAL A 21 10.89 -11.15 -10.39
C VAL A 21 10.46 -12.19 -9.35
N THR A 22 10.38 -11.79 -8.08
CA THR A 22 9.92 -12.62 -6.95
C THR A 22 8.54 -13.24 -7.24
N PHE A 23 7.56 -12.43 -7.60
CA PHE A 23 6.19 -12.92 -7.81
C PHE A 23 5.96 -13.59 -9.17
N SER A 24 6.88 -13.47 -10.11
CA SER A 24 6.80 -14.14 -11.42
C SER A 24 7.05 -15.65 -11.34
N VAL A 25 7.64 -16.15 -10.25
CA VAL A 25 7.87 -17.59 -10.03
C VAL A 25 6.54 -18.36 -10.04
N LYS A 26 6.47 -19.41 -10.88
CA LYS A 26 5.24 -20.18 -11.15
C LYS A 26 4.54 -20.65 -9.86
N GLN A 27 5.31 -21.13 -8.89
CA GLN A 27 4.82 -21.66 -7.62
C GLN A 27 4.10 -20.59 -6.76
N LEU A 28 4.53 -19.32 -6.82
CA LEU A 28 3.87 -18.21 -6.12
C LEU A 28 2.64 -17.70 -6.88
N ARG A 29 2.64 -17.79 -8.21
CA ARG A 29 1.54 -17.38 -9.09
C ARG A 29 0.31 -18.31 -9.01
N GLU A 30 0.48 -19.52 -8.48
CA GLU A 30 -0.64 -20.44 -8.25
C GLU A 30 -1.51 -20.00 -7.07
N ASN A 31 -0.97 -19.20 -6.15
CA ASN A 31 -1.73 -18.59 -5.05
C ASN A 31 -2.40 -17.26 -5.47
N SER A 32 -3.67 -17.07 -5.13
CA SER A 32 -4.43 -15.82 -5.32
C SER A 32 -3.70 -14.61 -4.73
N CYS A 33 -3.21 -14.75 -3.49
CA CYS A 33 -2.44 -13.74 -2.79
C CYS A 33 -1.16 -13.32 -3.54
N GLY A 34 -0.42 -14.28 -4.12
CA GLY A 34 0.79 -14.00 -4.90
C GLY A 34 0.50 -13.16 -6.15
N ARG A 35 -0.65 -13.38 -6.79
CA ARG A 35 -1.08 -12.57 -7.94
C ARG A 35 -1.46 -11.15 -7.56
N TYR A 36 -2.15 -10.94 -6.42
CA TYR A 36 -2.43 -9.59 -5.94
C TYR A 36 -1.15 -8.79 -5.69
N PHE A 37 -0.13 -9.42 -5.11
CA PHE A 37 1.18 -8.78 -4.93
C PHE A 37 1.90 -8.52 -6.26
N LEU A 38 1.81 -9.44 -7.23
CA LEU A 38 2.37 -9.21 -8.58
C LEU A 38 1.73 -8.00 -9.27
N VAL A 39 0.39 -7.94 -9.25
CA VAL A 39 -0.35 -6.83 -9.85
C VAL A 39 -0.04 -5.52 -9.13
N SER A 40 0.01 -5.51 -7.79
CA SER A 40 0.45 -4.35 -7.02
C SER A 40 1.87 -3.91 -7.41
N SER A 41 2.78 -4.85 -7.63
CA SER A 41 4.17 -4.55 -8.02
C SER A 41 4.26 -3.97 -9.42
N LEU A 42 3.44 -4.46 -10.35
CA LEU A 42 3.34 -3.90 -11.71
C LEU A 42 2.80 -2.48 -11.68
N PHE A 43 1.77 -2.20 -10.89
CA PHE A 43 1.25 -0.84 -10.73
C PHE A 43 2.25 0.09 -10.04
N ASN A 44 3.02 -0.39 -9.06
CA ASN A 44 4.12 0.37 -8.47
C ASN A 44 5.20 0.69 -9.51
N PHE A 45 5.49 -0.20 -10.46
CA PHE A 45 6.44 0.10 -11.55
C PHE A 45 5.94 1.26 -12.45
N VAL A 46 4.64 1.29 -12.74
CA VAL A 46 4.01 2.36 -13.53
C VAL A 46 3.90 3.67 -12.71
N GLN A 47 4.04 3.62 -11.38
CA GLN A 47 3.94 4.75 -10.43
C GLN A 47 4.85 5.92 -10.77
N THR A 48 6.00 5.64 -11.37
CA THR A 48 6.94 6.65 -11.85
C THR A 48 6.30 7.65 -12.81
N ARG A 49 5.16 7.30 -13.44
CA ARG A 49 4.41 8.16 -14.37
C ARG A 49 3.08 8.70 -13.82
N PHE A 50 2.48 8.08 -12.79
CA PHE A 50 1.22 8.53 -12.16
C PHE A 50 1.32 8.53 -10.63
N THR A 51 1.81 9.63 -10.08
CA THR A 51 2.23 9.75 -8.66
C THR A 51 1.10 9.60 -7.63
N TRP A 52 -0.17 9.80 -8.02
CA TRP A 52 -1.29 9.88 -7.08
C TRP A 52 -2.24 8.68 -7.11
N VAL A 53 -2.57 8.18 -8.31
CA VAL A 53 -3.57 7.11 -8.48
C VAL A 53 -3.00 5.74 -8.12
N LEU A 54 -1.76 5.49 -8.53
CA LEU A 54 -1.13 4.18 -8.42
C LEU A 54 -0.83 3.75 -6.97
N PRO A 55 -0.37 4.65 -6.07
CA PRO A 55 -0.24 4.31 -4.65
C PRO A 55 -1.56 3.85 -4.02
N CYS A 56 -2.68 4.48 -4.37
CA CYS A 56 -4.00 4.13 -3.86
C CYS A 56 -4.43 2.73 -4.34
N ILE A 57 -4.22 2.46 -5.63
CA ILE A 57 -4.48 1.15 -6.21
C ILE A 57 -3.61 0.07 -5.53
N ALA A 58 -2.33 0.35 -5.29
CA ALA A 58 -1.43 -0.56 -4.61
C ALA A 58 -1.85 -0.84 -3.17
N THR A 59 -2.25 0.19 -2.41
CA THR A 59 -2.78 0.01 -1.05
C THR A 59 -4.06 -0.83 -1.04
N ASP A 60 -4.94 -0.65 -2.01
CA ASP A 60 -6.16 -1.45 -2.11
C ASP A 60 -5.86 -2.92 -2.44
N PHE A 61 -4.84 -3.20 -3.25
CA PHE A 61 -4.38 -4.58 -3.45
C PHE A 61 -3.82 -5.21 -2.18
N LEU A 62 -3.16 -4.43 -1.30
CA LEU A 62 -2.75 -4.91 0.02
C LEU A 62 -3.96 -5.23 0.90
N VAL A 63 -4.98 -4.37 0.89
CA VAL A 63 -6.25 -4.62 1.59
C VAL A 63 -6.90 -5.90 1.05
N LEU A 64 -7.01 -6.07 -0.27
CA LEU A 64 -7.56 -7.28 -0.89
C LEU A 64 -6.74 -8.52 -0.56
N ALA A 65 -5.41 -8.44 -0.52
CA ALA A 65 -4.55 -9.54 -0.12
C ALA A 65 -4.78 -9.94 1.35
N SER A 66 -4.99 -8.95 2.24
CA SER A 66 -5.33 -9.22 3.65
C SER A 66 -6.73 -9.83 3.80
N LEU A 67 -7.69 -9.38 2.99
CA LEU A 67 -9.04 -9.97 2.92
C LEU A 67 -9.00 -11.41 2.42
N ASP A 68 -8.28 -11.69 1.34
CA ASP A 68 -8.15 -13.03 0.78
C ASP A 68 -7.55 -14.01 1.81
N ARG A 69 -6.54 -13.58 2.56
CA ARG A 69 -5.97 -14.36 3.68
C ARG A 69 -6.97 -14.54 4.83
N CYS A 70 -7.76 -13.51 5.15
CA CYS A 70 -8.82 -13.63 6.15
C CYS A 70 -9.88 -14.66 5.72
N LEU A 71 -10.21 -14.73 4.44
CA LEU A 71 -11.18 -15.67 3.89
C LEU A 71 -10.61 -17.09 3.80
N SER A 72 -9.34 -17.26 3.42
CA SER A 72 -8.71 -18.57 3.31
C SER A 72 -8.53 -19.26 4.68
N THR A 73 -8.42 -18.47 5.75
CA THR A 73 -8.27 -18.97 7.13
C THR A 73 -9.61 -19.25 7.82
N ALA A 74 -10.74 -18.84 7.24
CA ALA A 74 -12.07 -19.10 7.78
C ALA A 74 -12.49 -20.57 7.56
N GLN A 75 -12.19 -21.45 8.52
CA GLN A 75 -12.48 -22.89 8.45
C GLN A 75 -13.97 -23.25 8.36
N ARG A 76 -14.85 -22.45 8.97
CA ARG A 76 -16.24 -22.86 9.24
C ARG A 76 -17.24 -22.56 8.12
N LEU A 77 -16.83 -21.83 7.09
CA LEU A 77 -17.73 -21.35 6.04
C LEU A 77 -17.15 -21.76 4.69
N GLN A 78 -17.48 -22.97 4.22
CA GLN A 78 -17.18 -23.43 2.85
C GLN A 78 -17.59 -22.40 1.79
N LEU A 79 -18.67 -21.64 2.06
CA LEU A 79 -19.15 -20.55 1.24
C LEU A 79 -18.17 -19.36 1.16
N LEU A 80 -17.43 -19.03 2.22
CA LEU A 80 -16.39 -17.98 2.16
C LEU A 80 -15.14 -18.47 1.42
N ARG A 81 -14.86 -19.78 1.46
CA ARG A 81 -13.73 -20.36 0.72
C ARG A 81 -13.96 -20.33 -0.80
N SER A 82 -15.20 -20.44 -1.26
CA SER A 82 -15.52 -20.28 -2.69
C SER A 82 -15.23 -18.85 -3.16
N PHE A 83 -15.36 -17.83 -2.29
CA PHE A 83 -15.01 -16.44 -2.64
C PHE A 83 -13.50 -16.19 -2.84
N SER A 84 -12.62 -17.06 -2.32
CA SER A 84 -11.17 -17.00 -2.54
C SER A 84 -10.74 -17.71 -3.84
N GLN A 85 -11.67 -18.31 -4.59
CA GLN A 85 -11.34 -18.91 -5.88
C GLN A 85 -10.72 -17.88 -6.81
N ILE A 86 -9.67 -18.31 -7.52
CA ILE A 86 -8.85 -17.46 -8.38
C ILE A 86 -9.65 -16.71 -9.46
N LYS A 87 -10.75 -17.30 -9.93
CA LYS A 87 -11.67 -16.69 -10.92
C LYS A 87 -12.43 -15.50 -10.31
N ILE A 88 -12.88 -15.63 -9.07
CA ILE A 88 -13.59 -14.58 -8.34
C ILE A 88 -12.60 -13.50 -7.90
N ALA A 89 -11.41 -13.90 -7.48
CA ALA A 89 -10.32 -12.98 -7.12
C ALA A 89 -10.03 -11.96 -8.25
N LEU A 90 -9.94 -12.43 -9.50
CA LEU A 90 -9.76 -11.61 -10.71
C LEU A 90 -10.94 -10.69 -11.00
N ARG A 91 -12.17 -11.10 -10.70
CA ARG A 91 -13.34 -10.20 -10.87
C ARG A 91 -13.34 -9.10 -9.82
N LYS A 92 -12.89 -9.41 -8.60
CA LYS A 92 -12.80 -8.46 -7.49
C LYS A 92 -11.66 -7.47 -7.65
N THR A 93 -10.58 -7.78 -8.39
CA THR A 93 -9.50 -6.80 -8.65
C THR A 93 -9.97 -5.59 -9.44
N SER A 94 -10.99 -5.73 -10.28
CA SER A 94 -11.49 -4.62 -11.10
C SER A 94 -12.20 -3.55 -10.26
N ILE A 95 -12.78 -3.93 -9.12
CA ILE A 95 -13.55 -3.03 -8.25
C ILE A 95 -12.68 -1.88 -7.69
N PRO A 96 -11.56 -2.12 -6.99
CA PRO A 96 -10.72 -1.03 -6.48
C PRO A 96 -10.09 -0.19 -7.59
N ILE A 97 -9.81 -0.77 -8.76
CA ILE A 97 -9.32 0.00 -9.91
C ILE A 97 -10.38 1.01 -10.35
N LEU A 98 -11.63 0.58 -10.49
CA LEU A 98 -12.75 1.46 -10.86
C LEU A 98 -13.02 2.52 -9.80
N ILE A 99 -13.07 2.13 -8.53
CA ILE A 99 -13.29 3.03 -7.40
C ILE A 99 -12.19 4.09 -7.34
N ASN A 100 -10.92 3.71 -7.41
CA ASN A 100 -9.81 4.68 -7.37
C ASN A 100 -9.75 5.56 -8.62
N SER A 101 -10.08 5.02 -9.79
CA SER A 101 -10.13 5.80 -11.03
C SER A 101 -11.22 6.86 -10.95
N LEU A 102 -12.43 6.47 -10.50
CA LEU A 102 -13.53 7.40 -10.27
C LEU A 102 -13.18 8.41 -9.18
N ALA A 103 -12.62 7.94 -8.07
CA ALA A 103 -12.22 8.81 -6.97
C ALA A 103 -11.12 9.78 -7.37
N SER A 104 -10.31 9.49 -8.39
CA SER A 104 -9.27 10.41 -8.89
C SER A 104 -9.79 11.45 -9.88
N THR A 105 -11.01 11.31 -10.41
CA THR A 105 -11.59 12.25 -11.40
C THR A 105 -11.69 13.67 -10.87
N HIS A 106 -11.92 13.86 -9.57
CA HIS A 106 -11.96 15.20 -8.97
C HIS A 106 -10.64 15.96 -9.16
N GLN A 107 -9.50 15.27 -9.20
CA GLN A 107 -8.21 15.91 -9.43
C GLN A 107 -8.12 16.51 -10.84
N LEU A 108 -8.71 15.86 -11.85
CA LEU A 108 -8.71 16.36 -13.23
C LEU A 108 -9.52 17.65 -13.38
N ILE A 109 -10.56 17.83 -12.56
CA ILE A 109 -11.47 18.99 -12.63
C ILE A 109 -10.88 20.19 -11.88
N PHE A 110 -10.27 19.96 -10.73
CA PHE A 110 -9.87 21.02 -9.80
C PHE A 110 -8.37 21.37 -9.82
N TYR A 111 -7.53 20.60 -10.54
CA TYR A 111 -6.14 21.01 -10.78
C TYR A 111 -6.06 22.02 -11.92
N GLU A 112 -5.65 23.23 -11.59
CA GLU A 112 -5.39 24.27 -12.59
C GLU A 112 -3.98 24.08 -13.18
N LEU A 113 -3.89 23.88 -14.50
CA LEU A 113 -2.64 23.58 -15.22
C LEU A 113 -1.71 24.80 -15.44
N ARG A 114 -1.92 25.91 -14.71
CA ARG A 114 -1.08 27.13 -14.81
C ARG A 114 0.29 26.88 -14.15
N PRO A 115 1.36 27.65 -14.49
CA PRO A 115 2.73 27.17 -14.73
C PRO A 115 3.48 26.56 -13.53
N LYS A 116 2.85 26.45 -12.36
CA LYS A 116 3.35 25.68 -11.24
C LYS A 116 2.25 24.72 -10.78
N TYR A 117 2.52 23.42 -10.84
CA TYR A 117 1.59 22.34 -10.42
C TYR A 117 1.27 22.42 -8.93
N TYR A 118 0.27 23.20 -8.56
CA TYR A 118 -0.24 23.29 -7.19
C TYR A 118 -1.76 23.09 -7.18
N ALA A 119 -2.27 22.51 -6.10
CA ALA A 119 -3.70 22.48 -5.86
C ALA A 119 -4.24 23.91 -5.82
N ALA A 120 -5.41 24.14 -6.41
CA ALA A 120 -6.08 25.43 -6.34
C ALA A 120 -6.19 25.88 -4.87
N ALA A 121 -5.76 27.11 -4.60
CA ALA A 121 -5.83 27.69 -3.26
C ALA A 121 -7.29 27.77 -2.78
N GLY A 122 -7.50 27.71 -1.46
CA GLY A 122 -8.83 27.82 -0.84
C GLY A 122 -9.47 26.48 -0.49
N VAL A 123 -10.79 26.39 -0.65
CA VAL A 123 -11.62 25.27 -0.16
C VAL A 123 -11.15 23.91 -0.68
N TYR A 124 -10.67 23.85 -1.93
CA TYR A 124 -10.19 22.60 -2.53
C TYR A 124 -8.95 22.03 -1.83
N SER A 125 -8.05 22.87 -1.30
CA SER A 125 -6.88 22.43 -0.54
C SER A 125 -7.27 21.70 0.75
N TYR A 126 -8.29 22.20 1.45
CA TYR A 126 -8.86 21.52 2.62
C TYR A 126 -9.50 20.19 2.23
N PHE A 127 -10.31 20.18 1.16
CA PHE A 127 -10.92 18.95 0.65
C PHE A 127 -9.88 17.89 0.29
N LEU A 128 -8.85 18.25 -0.48
CA LEU A 128 -7.78 17.34 -0.91
C LEU A 128 -7.03 16.76 0.29
N SER A 129 -6.83 17.57 1.34
CA SER A 129 -6.13 17.13 2.54
C SER A 129 -6.98 16.20 3.39
N ILE A 130 -8.26 16.50 3.60
CA ILE A 130 -9.20 15.60 4.27
C ILE A 130 -9.33 14.29 3.49
N TYR A 131 -9.45 14.38 2.17
CA TYR A 131 -9.49 13.21 1.28
C TYR A 131 -8.22 12.37 1.42
N SER A 132 -7.03 12.98 1.41
CA SER A 132 -5.77 12.27 1.63
C SER A 132 -5.70 11.60 3.02
N ILE A 133 -6.19 12.26 4.07
CA ILE A 133 -6.17 11.70 5.43
C ILE A 133 -7.13 10.51 5.54
N VAL A 134 -8.37 10.69 5.11
CA VAL A 134 -9.43 9.68 5.28
C VAL A 134 -9.27 8.54 4.29
N TRP A 135 -9.21 8.87 2.99
CA TRP A 135 -9.27 7.88 1.91
C TRP A 135 -7.96 7.16 1.69
N ILE A 136 -6.83 7.89 1.68
CA ILE A 136 -5.52 7.29 1.36
C ILE A 136 -4.90 6.64 2.61
N SER A 137 -5.11 7.21 3.80
CA SER A 137 -4.47 6.74 5.02
C SER A 137 -5.39 5.92 5.91
N LEU A 138 -6.49 6.50 6.40
CA LEU A 138 -7.28 5.89 7.47
C LEU A 138 -8.04 4.64 7.00
N VAL A 139 -8.77 4.72 5.88
CA VAL A 139 -9.61 3.62 5.39
C VAL A 139 -8.81 2.34 5.08
N PRO A 140 -7.68 2.38 4.33
CA PRO A 140 -6.90 1.17 4.05
C PRO A 140 -6.26 0.59 5.30
N GLN A 141 -5.76 1.43 6.22
CA GLN A 141 -5.14 0.98 7.46
C GLN A 141 -6.14 0.29 8.39
N MET A 142 -7.31 0.89 8.61
CA MET A 142 -8.36 0.30 9.44
C MET A 142 -8.86 -1.01 8.84
N SER A 143 -8.98 -1.08 7.51
CA SER A 143 -9.38 -2.31 6.81
C SER A 143 -8.33 -3.42 6.97
N MET A 144 -7.05 -3.12 6.73
CA MET A 144 -5.96 -4.10 6.92
C MET A 144 -5.84 -4.56 8.37
N LEU A 145 -5.98 -3.65 9.34
CA LEU A 145 -5.95 -3.97 10.77
C LEU A 145 -7.12 -4.91 11.12
N LEU A 146 -8.33 -4.58 10.67
CA LEU A 146 -9.54 -5.38 10.88
C LEU A 146 -9.36 -6.79 10.32
N PHE A 147 -8.95 -6.93 9.05
CA PHE A 147 -8.72 -8.24 8.43
C PHE A 147 -7.56 -8.99 9.08
N GLY A 148 -6.52 -8.30 9.54
CA GLY A 148 -5.43 -8.88 10.32
C GLY A 148 -5.89 -9.48 11.65
N VAL A 149 -6.72 -8.74 12.41
CA VAL A 149 -7.31 -9.21 13.68
C VAL A 149 -8.26 -10.38 13.45
N MET A 150 -9.12 -10.30 12.42
CA MET A 150 -10.01 -11.41 12.05
C MET A 150 -9.22 -12.68 11.69
N THR A 151 -8.16 -12.54 10.88
CA THR A 151 -7.26 -13.64 10.51
C THR A 151 -6.62 -14.27 11.75
N TYR A 152 -6.12 -13.44 12.68
CA TYR A 152 -5.55 -13.91 13.93
C TYR A 152 -6.55 -14.71 14.79
N ASN A 153 -7.77 -14.19 14.93
CA ASN A 153 -8.84 -14.85 15.69
C ASN A 153 -9.28 -16.18 15.06
N ASN A 154 -9.41 -16.24 13.74
CA ASN A 154 -9.75 -17.45 13.01
C ASN A 154 -8.69 -18.54 13.22
N ILE A 155 -7.41 -18.16 13.14
CA ILE A 155 -6.31 -19.09 13.34
C ILE A 155 -6.26 -19.56 14.79
N ARG A 156 -6.41 -18.66 15.78
CA ARG A 156 -6.47 -19.03 17.20
C ARG A 156 -7.54 -20.08 17.48
N LYS A 157 -8.72 -19.97 16.85
CA LYS A 157 -9.78 -20.98 16.95
C LYS A 157 -9.42 -22.29 16.22
N GLY A 158 -8.81 -22.21 15.05
CA GLY A 158 -8.36 -23.37 14.28
C GLY A 158 -7.16 -24.10 14.87
N ARG A 159 -6.48 -23.51 15.87
CA ARG A 159 -5.26 -24.09 16.46
C ARG A 159 -5.46 -25.44 17.16
N GLN A 160 -6.70 -25.83 17.42
CA GLN A 160 -7.00 -27.08 18.10
C GLN A 160 -6.93 -28.32 17.17
N CYS A 161 -6.86 -28.16 15.84
CA CYS A 161 -7.11 -29.31 14.95
C CYS A 161 -5.91 -29.96 14.21
N LEU A 162 -4.85 -29.29 13.71
CA LEU A 162 -3.63 -29.96 13.17
C LEU A 162 -2.58 -28.98 12.61
N ASN A 163 -1.31 -29.41 12.63
CA ASN A 163 -0.07 -28.88 12.02
C ASN A 163 -0.01 -27.38 11.67
N GLN A 164 0.61 -26.60 12.56
CA GLN A 164 0.33 -25.17 12.76
C GLN A 164 1.53 -24.24 12.54
N GLN A 165 2.71 -24.80 12.29
CA GLN A 165 3.96 -24.05 12.36
C GLN A 165 4.09 -23.07 11.17
N THR A 166 3.74 -23.50 9.96
CA THR A 166 3.88 -22.71 8.73
C THR A 166 2.96 -21.48 8.71
N ASP A 167 1.72 -21.61 9.16
CA ASP A 167 0.74 -20.51 9.14
C ASP A 167 1.10 -19.40 10.13
N SER A 168 1.69 -19.77 11.28
CA SER A 168 2.09 -18.80 12.31
C SER A 168 3.12 -17.77 11.80
N HIS A 169 4.04 -18.21 10.95
CA HIS A 169 5.06 -17.34 10.36
C HIS A 169 4.45 -16.31 9.39
N LEU A 170 3.50 -16.75 8.56
CA LEU A 170 2.88 -15.90 7.55
C LEU A 170 1.99 -14.82 8.19
N ILE A 171 1.32 -15.13 9.31
CA ILE A 171 0.56 -14.14 10.09
C ILE A 171 1.49 -13.09 10.70
N ARG A 172 2.57 -13.53 11.35
CA ARG A 172 3.52 -12.62 12.01
C ARG A 172 4.11 -11.65 11.00
N MET A 173 4.47 -12.15 9.83
CA MET A 173 4.96 -11.34 8.71
C MET A 173 3.92 -10.29 8.27
N MET A 174 2.66 -10.68 8.12
CA MET A 174 1.59 -9.76 7.75
C MET A 174 1.34 -8.68 8.82
N LEU A 175 1.32 -9.05 10.11
CA LEU A 175 1.16 -8.07 11.19
C LEU A 175 2.30 -7.04 11.21
N VAL A 176 3.55 -7.50 11.07
CA VAL A 176 4.71 -6.61 10.99
C VAL A 176 4.59 -5.68 9.77
N GLN A 177 4.15 -6.21 8.62
CA GLN A 177 3.92 -5.41 7.43
C GLN A 177 2.85 -4.35 7.66
N VAL A 178 1.70 -4.69 8.26
CA VAL A 178 0.62 -3.72 8.52
C VAL A 178 1.06 -2.65 9.52
N MET A 179 1.70 -3.03 10.62
CA MET A 179 2.20 -2.08 11.63
C MET A 179 3.21 -1.11 11.05
N CYS A 180 4.21 -1.62 10.32
CA CYS A 180 5.19 -0.77 9.65
C CYS A 180 4.52 0.15 8.61
N SER A 181 3.45 -0.31 7.93
CA SER A 181 2.74 0.51 6.94
C SER A 181 1.99 1.65 7.60
N SER A 182 1.32 1.36 8.71
CA SER A 182 0.61 2.37 9.47
C SER A 182 1.55 3.47 9.95
N ILE A 183 2.72 3.11 10.50
CA ILE A 183 3.72 4.10 10.95
C ILE A 183 4.18 4.99 9.79
N LEU A 184 4.63 4.39 8.68
CA LEU A 184 5.18 5.15 7.55
C LEU A 184 4.14 6.05 6.86
N LEU A 185 2.90 5.58 6.70
CA LEU A 185 1.82 6.35 6.10
C LEU A 185 1.40 7.52 7.01
N ASN A 186 1.31 7.30 8.32
CA ASN A 186 0.90 8.34 9.26
C ASN A 186 1.88 9.51 9.34
N ILE A 187 3.18 9.29 9.08
CA ILE A 187 4.16 10.39 8.97
C ILE A 187 3.76 11.40 7.87
N ARG A 188 3.36 10.90 6.69
CA ARG A 188 2.91 11.76 5.58
C ARG A 188 1.56 12.42 5.87
N THR A 189 0.64 11.69 6.48
CA THR A 189 -0.68 12.19 6.88
C THR A 189 -0.56 13.32 7.91
N ALA A 190 0.35 13.18 8.88
CA ALA A 190 0.65 14.22 9.85
C ALA A 190 1.22 15.48 9.19
N TYR A 191 2.12 15.32 8.21
CA TYR A 191 2.63 16.45 7.44
C TYR A 191 1.51 17.19 6.68
N TYR A 192 0.63 16.48 5.97
CA TYR A 192 -0.49 17.14 5.28
C TYR A 192 -1.43 17.86 6.24
N SER A 193 -1.74 17.25 7.38
CA SER A 193 -2.54 17.87 8.44
C SER A 193 -1.89 19.19 8.91
N TYR A 194 -0.58 19.18 9.14
CA TYR A 194 0.18 20.38 9.49
C TYR A 194 0.12 21.45 8.39
N THR A 195 0.24 21.07 7.11
CA THR A 195 0.17 22.05 5.99
C THR A 195 -1.20 22.74 5.91
N VAL A 196 -2.28 22.00 6.18
CA VAL A 196 -3.64 22.58 6.23
C VAL A 196 -3.75 23.57 7.36
N ILE A 197 -3.36 23.18 8.58
CA ILE A 197 -3.46 24.03 9.77
C ILE A 197 -2.64 25.31 9.59
N THR A 198 -1.51 25.23 8.88
CA THR A 198 -0.61 26.36 8.67
C THR A 198 -0.85 27.14 7.37
N THR A 199 -1.94 26.89 6.65
CA THR A 199 -2.19 27.51 5.33
C THR A 199 -2.37 29.03 5.42
N ASN A 200 -2.96 29.55 6.50
CA ASN A 200 -3.23 30.99 6.67
C ASN A 200 -2.07 31.78 7.30
N TYR A 201 -0.96 31.10 7.65
CA TYR A 201 0.18 31.76 8.28
C TYR A 201 1.18 32.21 7.22
N VAL A 202 1.62 33.48 7.29
CA VAL A 202 2.75 33.97 6.49
C VAL A 202 4.00 33.26 6.98
N LYS A 203 4.71 32.57 6.07
CA LYS A 203 5.88 31.75 6.39
C LYS A 203 7.14 32.49 5.96
N ASP A 204 8.11 32.56 6.86
CA ASP A 204 9.47 33.02 6.56
C ASP A 204 10.16 32.05 5.58
N ASP A 205 11.16 32.55 4.82
CA ASP A 205 11.90 31.80 3.81
C ASP A 205 12.56 30.55 4.42
N TYR A 206 13.08 30.69 5.64
CA TYR A 206 13.66 29.57 6.38
C TYR A 206 12.61 28.48 6.67
N ARG A 207 11.43 28.87 7.15
CA ARG A 207 10.33 27.93 7.45
C ARG A 207 9.83 27.25 6.18
N ALA A 208 9.71 27.99 5.08
CA ALA A 208 9.34 27.44 3.78
C ALA A 208 10.38 26.42 3.27
N ALA A 209 11.67 26.64 3.51
CA ALA A 209 12.73 25.68 3.18
C ALA A 209 12.64 24.40 4.03
N VAL A 210 12.39 24.53 5.34
CA VAL A 210 12.19 23.37 6.24
C VAL A 210 10.97 22.55 5.82
N GLU A 211 9.85 23.19 5.50
CA GLU A 211 8.64 22.48 5.05
C GLU A 211 8.89 21.71 3.74
N LYS A 212 9.63 22.29 2.80
CA LYS A 212 10.05 21.57 1.58
C LYS A 212 10.92 20.36 1.91
N LEU A 213 11.84 20.47 2.86
CA LEU A 213 12.66 19.33 3.30
C LEU A 213 11.80 18.23 3.92
N VAL A 214 10.88 18.59 4.83
CA VAL A 214 9.98 17.64 5.49
C VAL A 214 9.04 16.98 4.47
N LEU A 215 8.54 17.72 3.47
CA LEU A 215 7.78 17.14 2.37
C LEU A 215 8.57 16.07 1.60
N GLN A 216 9.85 16.33 1.34
CA GLN A 216 10.71 15.35 0.65
C GLN A 216 10.96 14.11 1.51
N MET A 217 11.24 14.30 2.80
CA MET A 217 11.44 13.18 3.74
C MET A 217 10.16 12.33 3.90
N THR A 218 9.00 12.97 4.06
CA THR A 218 7.72 12.25 4.16
C THR A 218 7.34 11.55 2.86
N SER A 219 7.63 12.14 1.71
CA SER A 219 7.48 11.50 0.40
C SER A 219 8.40 10.29 0.26
N PHE A 220 9.64 10.37 0.74
CA PHE A 220 10.56 9.24 0.78
C PHE A 220 10.04 8.10 1.65
N PHE A 221 9.60 8.38 2.88
CA PHE A 221 9.01 7.36 3.76
C PHE A 221 7.76 6.72 3.16
N PHE A 222 6.95 7.53 2.45
CA PHE A 222 5.82 7.02 1.71
C PHE A 222 6.22 6.07 0.58
N CYS A 223 7.24 6.39 -0.22
CA CYS A 223 7.75 5.48 -1.24
C CYS A 223 8.35 4.21 -0.62
N LEU A 224 9.13 4.33 0.46
CA LEU A 224 9.68 3.19 1.20
C LEU A 224 8.60 2.21 1.67
N ASN A 225 7.40 2.71 2.00
CA ASN A 225 6.28 1.87 2.38
C ASN A 225 5.83 0.90 1.26
N PHE A 226 6.05 1.24 -0.02
CA PHE A 226 5.75 0.34 -1.14
C PHE A 226 6.90 -0.64 -1.36
N CYS A 227 8.15 -0.17 -1.29
CA CYS A 227 9.33 -1.01 -1.49
C CYS A 227 9.51 -2.06 -0.39
N LYS A 228 9.12 -1.77 0.86
CA LYS A 228 9.31 -2.69 1.99
C LYS A 228 8.59 -4.03 1.77
N SER A 229 7.51 -4.06 0.99
CA SER A 229 6.78 -5.30 0.73
C SER A 229 7.72 -6.32 0.08
N SER A 230 8.57 -5.90 -0.86
CA SER A 230 9.60 -6.73 -1.47
C SER A 230 10.57 -7.27 -0.44
N PHE A 231 11.14 -6.38 0.38
CA PHE A 231 12.15 -6.78 1.36
C PHE A 231 11.58 -7.72 2.42
N VAL A 232 10.37 -7.43 2.93
CA VAL A 232 9.70 -8.30 3.92
C VAL A 232 9.35 -9.65 3.31
N ASN A 233 8.86 -9.69 2.07
CA ASN A 233 8.53 -10.95 1.37
C ASN A 233 9.78 -11.80 1.10
N ILE A 234 10.86 -11.19 0.62
CA ILE A 234 12.12 -11.88 0.32
C ILE A 234 12.78 -12.40 1.60
N LEU A 235 12.89 -11.55 2.63
CA LEU A 235 13.58 -11.91 3.88
C LEU A 235 12.79 -12.93 4.72
N SER A 236 11.46 -12.88 4.69
CA SER A 236 10.61 -13.72 5.54
C SER A 236 10.30 -15.09 4.91
N SER A 237 10.31 -15.22 3.59
CA SER A 237 9.92 -16.47 2.92
C SER A 237 11.02 -17.52 2.98
N THR A 238 10.74 -18.64 3.65
CA THR A 238 11.62 -19.82 3.65
C THR A 238 11.80 -20.41 2.26
N LEU A 239 10.77 -20.31 1.41
CA LEU A 239 10.81 -20.77 0.02
C LEU A 239 11.87 -19.99 -0.77
N PHE A 240 11.90 -18.66 -0.63
CA PHE A 240 12.91 -17.83 -1.29
C PHE A 240 14.31 -18.18 -0.84
N ARG A 241 14.52 -18.38 0.47
CA ARG A 241 15.82 -18.80 1.00
C ARG A 241 16.27 -20.17 0.50
N LYS A 242 15.36 -21.05 0.10
CA LYS A 242 15.71 -22.34 -0.53
C LYS A 242 16.10 -22.13 -1.99
N ILE A 243 15.27 -21.41 -2.76
CA ILE A 243 15.52 -21.13 -4.18
C ILE A 243 16.85 -20.39 -4.42
N PHE A 244 17.25 -19.46 -3.54
CA PHE A 244 18.51 -18.72 -3.69
C PHE A 244 19.75 -19.44 -3.15
N LYS A 245 19.57 -20.60 -2.49
CA LYS A 245 20.69 -21.42 -2.00
C LYS A 245 21.10 -22.54 -2.96
N GLU A 246 20.24 -22.84 -3.92
CA GLU A 246 20.47 -23.79 -5.02
C GLU A 246 21.00 -23.05 -6.24
#